data_AF-A0A951KTA0-F1
#
_entry.id   AF-A0A951KTA0-F1
#
_cell.length_a   1.000
_cell.length_b   1.000
_cell.length_c   1.000
_cell.angle_alpha   90.00
_cell.angle_beta   90.00
_cell.angle_gamma   90.00
#
_symmetry.space_group_name_H-M   'P 1'
#
loop_
_entity.id
_entity.type
_entity.pdbx_description
1 polymer ?
#
loop_
_entity_poly.entity_id
_entity_poly.type
_entity_poly.pdbx_seq_one_letter_code
_entity_poly.pdbx_strand_id
1 'polypeptide(L)'
;MLPDRKLAADADTPATIRFAAGGQAANVAAWASALGARSRLICKRGTDQASRLAGGELARHGVEICGPVVEGRGGVVVSLRESTGGRTMASDRGVASLLAPEEIDPGWIEPCDVLHVSGYCLL
;
A
#
# COMPACT_ATOMS: atom_id res chain seq x y z
N MET A 1 9.48 -6.54 -9.53
CA MET A 1 10.02 -7.61 -10.38
C MET A 1 11.07 -7.02 -11.31
N LEU A 2 12.20 -7.71 -11.44
CA LEU A 2 13.30 -7.38 -12.35
C LEU A 2 13.48 -8.59 -13.27
N PRO A 3 12.93 -8.57 -14.50
CA PRO A 3 13.15 -9.63 -15.47
C PRO A 3 14.54 -9.49 -16.10
N ASP A 4 15.18 -10.61 -16.43
CA ASP A 4 16.54 -10.63 -17.01
C ASP A 4 16.56 -10.08 -18.45
N ARG A 5 15.40 -10.09 -19.10
CA ARG A 5 15.15 -9.52 -20.42
C ARG A 5 13.72 -8.94 -20.49
N LYS A 6 13.40 -8.20 -21.54
CA LYS A 6 12.04 -7.70 -21.77
C LYS A 6 11.03 -8.85 -21.77
N LEU A 7 9.90 -8.66 -21.08
CA LEU A 7 8.83 -9.65 -21.08
C LEU A 7 8.25 -9.80 -22.49
N ALA A 8 8.01 -11.04 -22.89
CA ALA A 8 7.37 -11.41 -24.15
C ALA A 8 6.09 -12.21 -23.86
N ALA A 9 5.08 -12.06 -24.73
CA ALA A 9 3.85 -12.83 -24.62
C ALA A 9 4.15 -14.33 -24.70
N ASP A 10 3.45 -15.12 -23.87
CA ASP A 10 3.55 -16.57 -23.76
C ASP A 10 4.96 -17.13 -23.46
N ALA A 11 5.88 -16.28 -23.02
CA ALA A 11 7.25 -16.66 -22.70
C ALA A 11 7.45 -16.84 -21.19
N ASP A 12 8.08 -17.95 -20.79
CA ASP A 12 8.65 -18.10 -19.46
C ASP A 12 9.96 -17.31 -19.38
N THR A 13 9.91 -16.12 -18.77
CA THR A 13 11.07 -15.23 -18.65
C THR A 13 11.59 -15.24 -17.21
N PRO A 14 12.82 -15.72 -16.98
CA PRO A 14 13.45 -15.66 -15.67
C PRO A 14 13.43 -14.24 -15.09
N ALA A 15 13.10 -14.14 -13.79
CA ALA A 15 13.00 -12.86 -13.11
C ALA A 15 13.24 -12.98 -11.61
N THR A 16 13.81 -11.92 -11.04
CA THR A 16 13.85 -11.75 -9.59
C THR A 16 12.56 -11.06 -9.11
N ILE A 17 11.82 -11.75 -8.23
CA ILE A 17 10.58 -11.27 -7.63
C ILE A 17 10.86 -10.86 -6.18
N ARG A 18 10.34 -9.69 -5.78
CA ARG A 18 10.41 -9.18 -4.42
C ARG A 18 9.04 -8.66 -4.01
N PHE A 19 8.67 -8.93 -2.77
CA PHE A 19 7.46 -8.42 -2.13
C PHE A 19 7.86 -7.38 -1.09
N ALA A 20 7.08 -6.31 -1.00
CA ALA A 20 7.25 -5.28 0.00
C ALA A 20 5.90 -4.61 0.25
N ALA A 21 5.72 -4.06 1.46
CA ALA A 21 4.62 -3.15 1.71
C ALA A 21 4.76 -1.88 0.87
N GLY A 22 3.63 -1.24 0.56
CA GLY A 22 3.62 -0.02 -0.24
C GLY A 22 2.32 0.77 -0.06
N GLY A 23 2.10 1.73 -0.96
CA GLY A 23 1.01 2.70 -0.89
C GLY A 23 1.52 4.07 -0.46
N GLN A 24 1.04 5.14 -1.12
CA GLN A 24 1.58 6.49 -0.92
C GLN A 24 1.39 6.97 0.53
N ALA A 25 0.17 6.91 1.06
CA ALA A 25 -0.12 7.30 2.45
C ALA A 25 0.59 6.39 3.47
N ALA A 26 0.66 5.09 3.20
CA ALA A 26 1.36 4.12 4.04
C ALA A 26 2.86 4.45 4.17
N ASN A 27 3.51 4.78 3.06
CA ASN A 27 4.92 5.18 3.06
C ASN A 27 5.15 6.47 3.85
N VAL A 28 4.26 7.46 3.72
CA VAL A 28 4.35 8.72 4.50
C VAL A 28 4.20 8.43 5.99
N ALA A 29 3.23 7.61 6.39
CA ALA A 29 3.02 7.23 7.79
C ALA A 29 4.24 6.48 8.37
N ALA A 30 4.83 5.56 7.60
CA ALA A 30 6.02 4.83 8.02
C ALA A 30 7.24 5.76 8.20
N TRP A 31 7.45 6.70 7.28
CA TRP A 31 8.53 7.69 7.41
C TRP A 31 8.31 8.67 8.56
N ALA A 32 7.08 9.13 8.76
CA ALA A 32 6.74 9.97 9.91
C ALA A 32 7.08 9.25 11.22
N SER A 33 6.73 7.96 11.33
CA SER A 33 7.09 7.15 12.50
C SER A 33 8.59 6.96 12.66
N ALA A 34 9.29 6.65 11.56
CA ALA A 34 10.74 6.51 11.57
C ALA A 34 11.48 7.80 11.98
N LEU A 35 10.88 8.97 11.75
CA LEU A 35 11.39 10.28 12.16
C LEU A 35 10.95 10.69 13.58
N GLY A 36 10.27 9.81 14.32
CA GLY A 36 9.90 10.02 15.72
C GLY A 36 8.50 10.57 15.97
N ALA A 37 7.68 10.78 14.94
CA ALA A 37 6.29 11.17 15.11
C ALA A 37 5.41 9.96 15.46
N ARG A 38 4.28 10.21 16.14
CA ARG A 38 3.18 9.23 16.18
C ARG A 38 2.44 9.30 14.85
N SER A 39 2.24 8.17 14.19
CA SER A 39 1.55 8.14 12.90
C SER A 39 0.45 7.08 12.86
N ARG A 40 -0.59 7.41 12.10
CA ARG A 40 -1.76 6.57 11.88
C ARG A 40 -2.05 6.49 10.39
N LEU A 41 -2.38 5.31 9.90
CA LEU A 41 -2.94 5.07 8.58
C LEU A 41 -4.41 4.70 8.71
N ILE A 42 -5.29 5.51 8.12
CA ILE A 42 -6.72 5.20 7.99
C ILE A 42 -6.93 4.56 6.62
N CYS A 43 -7.32 3.28 6.57
CA CYS A 43 -7.58 2.58 5.33
C CYS A 43 -8.57 1.41 5.49
N LYS A 44 -9.23 1.04 4.38
CA LYS A 44 -9.97 -0.23 4.28
C LYS A 44 -9.04 -1.33 3.81
N ARG A 45 -9.03 -2.46 4.53
CA ARG A 45 -8.13 -3.60 4.27
C ARG A 45 -8.89 -4.87 3.96
N GLY A 46 -8.29 -5.69 3.09
CA GLY A 46 -8.77 -7.05 2.84
C GLY A 46 -8.28 -8.02 3.92
N THR A 47 -8.69 -9.28 3.80
CA THR A 47 -8.30 -10.38 4.71
C THR A 47 -7.22 -11.29 4.12
N ASP A 48 -6.82 -11.02 2.87
CA ASP A 48 -5.82 -11.76 2.12
C ASP A 48 -4.38 -11.56 2.62
N GLN A 49 -3.45 -12.33 2.05
CA GLN A 49 -2.04 -12.29 2.45
C GLN A 49 -1.37 -10.94 2.15
N ALA A 50 -1.74 -10.27 1.06
CA ALA A 50 -1.20 -8.96 0.73
C ALA A 50 -1.54 -7.92 1.81
N SER A 51 -2.80 -7.91 2.28
CA SER A 51 -3.24 -7.02 3.36
C SER A 51 -2.53 -7.34 4.69
N ARG A 52 -2.33 -8.63 4.99
CA ARG A 52 -1.60 -9.06 6.20
C ARG A 52 -0.13 -8.67 6.17
N LEU A 53 0.54 -8.85 5.03
CA LEU A 53 1.95 -8.45 4.84
C LEU A 53 2.09 -6.94 5.02
N ALA A 54 1.29 -6.15 4.31
CA ALA A 54 1.35 -4.69 4.41
C ALA A 54 1.04 -4.19 5.83
N GLY A 55 0.01 -4.76 6.48
CA GLY A 55 -0.33 -4.42 7.86
C GLY A 55 0.75 -4.78 8.87
N GLY A 56 1.39 -5.95 8.71
CA GLY A 56 2.48 -6.38 9.59
C GLY A 56 3.72 -5.50 9.48
N GLU A 57 4.12 -5.10 8.27
CA GLU A 57 5.27 -4.20 8.07
C GLU A 57 5.00 -2.81 8.64
N LEU A 58 3.82 -2.25 8.42
CA LEU A 58 3.44 -0.95 9.00
C LEU A 58 3.43 -0.99 10.53
N ALA A 59 2.88 -2.06 11.12
CA ALA A 59 2.90 -2.24 12.56
C ALA A 59 4.33 -2.37 13.11
N ARG A 60 5.23 -3.08 12.41
CA ARG A 60 6.67 -3.13 12.76
C ARG A 60 7.35 -1.76 12.72
N HIS A 61 6.88 -0.86 11.86
CA HIS A 61 7.34 0.53 11.80
C HIS A 61 6.68 1.44 12.85
N GLY A 62 5.81 0.93 13.73
CA GLY A 62 5.14 1.73 14.76
C GLY A 62 3.93 2.52 14.25
N VAL A 63 3.45 2.23 13.03
CA VAL A 63 2.27 2.89 12.46
C VAL A 63 1.00 2.26 13.04
N GLU A 64 0.14 3.07 13.62
CA GLU A 64 -1.21 2.64 14.01
C GLU A 64 -2.08 2.49 12.76
N ILE A 65 -2.83 1.40 12.63
CA ILE A 65 -3.68 1.17 11.46
C ILE A 65 -5.14 1.12 11.88
N CYS A 66 -5.92 2.04 11.34
CA CYS A 66 -7.35 2.20 11.63
C CYS A 66 -8.19 1.96 10.36
N GLY A 67 -9.48 1.69 10.57
CA GLY A 67 -10.43 1.43 9.49
C GLY A 67 -10.82 -0.05 9.34
N PRO A 68 -11.85 -0.31 8.51
CA PRO A 68 -12.49 -1.61 8.42
C PRO A 68 -11.57 -2.67 7.80
N VAL A 69 -11.74 -3.90 8.28
CA VAL A 69 -11.18 -5.11 7.68
C VAL A 69 -12.34 -5.94 7.15
N VAL A 70 -12.34 -6.20 5.85
CA VAL A 70 -13.45 -6.90 5.16
C VAL A 70 -12.94 -8.11 4.40
N GLU A 71 -13.84 -9.05 4.12
CA GLU A 71 -13.54 -10.13 3.19
C GLU A 71 -13.17 -9.55 1.81
N GLY A 72 -12.07 -10.04 1.23
CA GLY A 72 -11.60 -9.57 -0.07
C GLY A 72 -10.09 -9.34 -0.15
N ARG A 73 -9.69 -8.80 -1.29
CA ARG A 73 -8.28 -8.64 -1.71
C ARG A 73 -7.74 -7.27 -1.29
N GLY A 74 -6.50 -7.25 -0.82
CA GLY A 74 -5.75 -6.02 -0.57
C GLY A 74 -5.30 -5.34 -1.86
N GLY A 75 -4.84 -4.10 -1.74
CA GLY A 75 -4.21 -3.39 -2.85
C GLY A 75 -2.84 -3.98 -3.17
N VAL A 76 -2.58 -4.29 -4.44
CA VAL A 76 -1.31 -4.81 -4.94
C VAL A 76 -0.89 -4.02 -6.17
N VAL A 77 0.38 -3.63 -6.22
CA VAL A 77 0.97 -3.04 -7.42
C VAL A 77 2.16 -3.88 -7.86
N VAL A 78 2.05 -4.46 -9.06
CA VAL A 78 3.17 -5.12 -9.70
C VAL A 78 3.98 -4.06 -10.44
N SER A 79 5.21 -3.87 -9.99
CA SER A 79 6.18 -3.02 -10.68
C SER A 79 7.17 -3.87 -11.46
N LEU A 80 7.13 -3.71 -12.78
CA LEU A 80 8.12 -4.26 -13.71
C LEU A 80 9.15 -3.18 -13.99
N ARG A 81 10.43 -3.48 -13.77
CA ARG A 81 11.53 -2.56 -14.07
C ARG A 81 12.32 -3.11 -15.24
N GLU A 82 12.55 -2.28 -16.25
CA GLU A 82 13.41 -2.63 -17.37
C GLU A 82 14.87 -2.32 -17.03
N SER A 83 15.81 -3.07 -17.61
CA SER A 83 17.26 -2.83 -17.45
C SER A 83 17.69 -1.45 -17.95
N THR A 84 16.93 -0.87 -18.89
CA THR A 84 17.09 0.47 -19.45
C THR A 84 16.64 1.60 -18.51
N GLY A 85 16.08 1.28 -17.34
CA GLY A 85 15.60 2.24 -16.34
C GLY A 85 14.11 2.54 -16.39
N GLY A 86 13.38 2.03 -17.40
CA GLY A 86 11.93 2.15 -17.50
C GLY A 86 11.18 1.40 -16.40
N ARG A 87 9.95 1.82 -16.11
CA ARG A 87 9.04 1.16 -15.16
C ARG A 87 7.63 1.05 -15.74
N THR A 88 7.07 -0.15 -15.69
CA THR A 88 5.65 -0.41 -15.95
C THR A 88 4.97 -0.87 -14.66
N MET A 89 3.74 -0.41 -14.43
CA MET A 89 2.97 -0.73 -13.25
C MET A 89 1.63 -1.34 -13.64
N ALA A 90 1.27 -2.43 -12.98
CA ALA A 90 -0.08 -3.00 -13.00
C ALA A 90 -0.64 -2.93 -11.58
N SER A 91 -1.78 -2.27 -11.41
CA SER A 91 -2.36 -1.99 -10.10
C SER A 91 -3.71 -2.71 -9.95
N ASP A 92 -3.83 -3.48 -8.89
CA ASP A 92 -5.11 -3.97 -8.37
C ASP A 92 -5.37 -3.24 -7.05
N ARG A 93 -6.47 -2.47 -6.99
CA ARG A 93 -6.76 -1.65 -5.80
C ARG A 93 -7.48 -2.46 -4.71
N GLY A 94 -8.04 -3.62 -5.05
CA GLY A 94 -8.79 -4.44 -4.12
C GLY A 94 -9.88 -3.65 -3.38
N VAL A 95 -10.08 -3.96 -2.09
CA VAL A 95 -11.07 -3.28 -1.25
C VAL A 95 -10.65 -1.87 -0.81
N ALA A 96 -9.40 -1.47 -1.04
CA ALA A 96 -8.89 -0.18 -0.57
C ALA A 96 -9.58 1.03 -1.25
N SER A 97 -10.13 0.84 -2.45
CA SER A 97 -10.94 1.87 -3.14
C SER A 97 -12.37 1.98 -2.64
N LEU A 98 -12.79 1.12 -1.71
CA LEU A 98 -14.17 1.05 -1.22
C LEU A 98 -14.32 1.68 0.17
N LEU A 99 -13.29 2.36 0.70
CA LEU A 99 -13.40 3.09 1.96
C LEU A 99 -14.43 4.21 1.79
N ALA A 100 -15.51 4.14 2.57
CA ALA A 100 -16.58 5.12 2.54
C ALA A 100 -16.44 6.14 3.68
N PRO A 101 -16.94 7.38 3.51
CA PRO A 101 -16.86 8.41 4.54
C PRO A 101 -17.46 7.98 5.89
N GLU A 102 -18.54 7.22 5.86
CA GLU A 102 -19.26 6.78 7.06
C GLU A 102 -18.47 5.75 7.89
N GLU A 103 -17.42 5.17 7.31
CA GLU A 103 -16.52 4.22 7.97
C GLU A 103 -15.32 4.91 8.63
N ILE A 104 -15.22 6.24 8.52
CA ILE A 104 -14.15 7.04 9.10
C ILE A 104 -14.65 7.62 10.42
N ASP A 105 -14.08 7.14 11.53
CA ASP A 105 -14.32 7.72 12.85
C ASP A 105 -13.59 9.07 12.97
N PRO A 106 -14.30 10.18 13.23
CA PRO A 106 -13.69 11.49 13.45
C PRO A 106 -12.62 11.49 14.55
N GLY A 107 -12.78 10.64 15.58
CA GLY A 107 -11.81 10.48 16.66
C GLY A 107 -10.45 9.93 16.21
N TRP A 108 -10.36 9.37 14.99
CA TRP A 108 -9.07 9.01 14.41
C TRP A 108 -8.28 10.21 13.88
N ILE A 109 -8.97 11.33 13.59
CA ILE A 109 -8.40 12.52 12.95
C ILE A 109 -8.23 13.65 13.98
N GLU A 110 -9.21 13.85 14.87
CA GLU A 110 -9.21 14.89 15.90
C GLU A 110 -7.89 15.07 16.69
N PRO A 111 -7.18 14.01 17.11
CA PRO A 111 -5.93 14.16 17.86
C PRO A 111 -4.69 14.40 16.98
N CYS A 112 -4.84 14.49 15.66
CA CYS A 112 -3.72 14.63 14.72
C CYS A 112 -3.43 16.10 14.38
N ASP A 113 -2.16 16.50 14.43
CA ASP A 113 -1.72 17.84 14.03
C ASP A 113 -1.76 18.07 12.51
N VAL A 114 -1.63 16.98 11.72
CA VAL A 114 -1.55 17.01 10.26
C VAL A 114 -2.32 15.84 9.66
N LEU A 115 -3.14 16.13 8.65
CA LEU A 115 -3.79 15.12 7.81
C LEU A 115 -3.13 15.09 6.43
N HIS A 116 -2.46 13.97 6.11
CA HIS A 116 -1.98 13.70 4.75
C HIS A 116 -2.99 12.86 3.98
N VAL A 117 -3.47 13.38 2.85
CA VAL A 117 -4.34 12.66 1.92
C VAL A 117 -3.54 12.30 0.67
N SER A 118 -3.46 11.00 0.38
CA SER A 118 -2.82 10.53 -0.85
C SER A 118 -3.63 10.97 -2.06
N GLY A 119 -2.98 11.52 -3.09
CA GLY A 119 -3.66 11.96 -4.31
C GLY A 119 -4.44 10.84 -5.02
N TYR A 120 -4.02 9.58 -4.86
CA TYR A 120 -4.75 8.41 -5.36
C TYR A 120 -6.14 8.19 -4.74
N CYS A 121 -6.46 8.87 -3.64
CA CYS A 121 -7.81 8.84 -3.05
C CYS A 121 -8.78 9.79 -3.76
N LEU A 122 -8.27 10.68 -4.61
CA LEU A 122 -9.03 11.70 -5.34
C LEU A 122 -9.23 11.34 -6.83
N LEU A 123 -8.78 10.16 -7.24
CA LEU A 123 -8.85 9.60 -8.60
C LEU A 123 -9.68 8.33 -8.59
#